data_AF-K1S574-F1
#
_entry.id   AF-K1S574-F1
#
_cell.length_a   1.000
_cell.length_b   1.000
_cell.length_c   1.000
_cell.angle_alpha   90.00
_cell.angle_beta   90.00
_cell.angle_gamma   90.00
#
_symmetry.space_group_name_H-M   'P 1'
#
loop_
_entity.id
_entity.type
_entity.pdbx_description
1 polymer ?
#
loop_
_entity_poly.entity_id
_entity_poly.type
_entity_poly.pdbx_seq_one_letter_code
_entity_poly.pdbx_strand_id
1 'polypeptide(L)'
;MPGVKYTEPFTERKSRMAEGAFDRIIGITDKETKRKAVEQAKAYILGNWSGIMIAMKSGDSNVRCSAEGHVSHVYADRMSSRPLGWCRTGADKMSRLRIYRQNQGNMLELVRYQKKEMKQVSGAEEIIYSATEMIRMEKANKRKLGVLADLPVYDIPYPQIKKIAALKNHIWGL
;
A
#
# COMPACT_ATOMS: atom_id res chain seq x y z
N MET A 1 -2.44 35.96 11.14
CA MET A 1 -3.61 35.18 10.66
C MET A 1 -4.75 35.42 11.64
N PRO A 2 -5.87 36.03 11.22
CA PRO A 2 -6.96 36.36 12.13
C PRO A 2 -7.72 35.09 12.55
N GLY A 3 -7.90 34.93 13.86
CA GLY A 3 -8.52 33.76 14.48
C GLY A 3 -10.00 33.63 14.16
N VAL A 4 -10.40 32.44 13.70
CA VAL A 4 -11.79 32.08 13.38
C VAL A 4 -12.57 31.88 14.70
N LYS A 5 -13.09 32.97 15.27
CA LYS A 5 -13.95 32.95 16.47
C LYS A 5 -15.44 33.12 16.15
N TYR A 6 -16.04 32.35 15.23
CA TYR A 6 -17.49 32.47 14.97
C TYR A 6 -18.19 31.17 14.50
N THR A 7 -17.97 30.02 15.16
CA THR A 7 -18.80 28.81 14.85
C THR A 7 -19.27 27.95 16.03
N GLU A 8 -18.86 28.22 17.27
CA GLU A 8 -19.23 27.43 18.46
C GLU A 8 -20.74 27.30 18.75
N PRO A 9 -21.58 28.36 18.66
CA PRO A 9 -23.00 28.26 19.04
C PRO A 9 -23.86 27.49 18.02
N PHE A 10 -23.35 27.21 16.82
CA PHE A 10 -24.06 26.40 15.82
C PHE A 10 -23.79 24.90 16.01
N THR A 11 -22.55 24.54 16.35
CA THR A 11 -22.15 23.16 16.63
C THR A 11 -22.82 22.62 17.88
N GLU A 12 -23.00 23.45 18.90
CA GLU A 12 -23.62 23.06 20.17
C GLU A 12 -25.13 22.82 20.05
N ARG A 13 -25.84 23.65 19.26
CA ARG A 13 -27.26 23.45 18.96
C ARG A 13 -27.53 22.11 18.27
N LYS A 14 -26.72 21.76 17.27
CA LYS A 14 -26.83 20.47 16.58
C LYS A 14 -26.53 19.29 17.51
N SER A 15 -25.59 19.44 18.44
CA SER A 15 -25.28 18.42 19.45
C SER A 15 -26.49 18.13 20.33
N ARG A 16 -27.16 19.18 20.85
CA ARG A 16 -28.38 19.02 21.66
C ARG A 16 -29.52 18.36 20.90
N MET A 17 -29.66 18.68 19.60
CA MET A 17 -30.67 18.01 18.77
C MET A 17 -30.37 16.52 18.58
N ALA A 18 -29.10 16.16 18.36
CA ALA A 18 -28.67 14.77 18.23
C ALA A 18 -28.88 14.02 19.56
N GLU A 19 -28.51 14.64 20.68
CA GLU A 19 -28.74 14.10 22.02
C GLU A 19 -30.23 13.80 22.26
N GLY A 20 -31.12 14.76 22.01
CA GLY A 20 -32.56 14.57 22.16
C GLY A 20 -33.14 13.53 21.19
N ALA A 21 -32.52 13.31 20.03
CA ALA A 21 -32.91 12.21 19.14
C ALA A 21 -32.55 10.85 19.75
N PHE A 22 -31.34 10.69 20.29
CA PHE A 22 -30.93 9.46 20.97
C PHE A 22 -31.79 9.16 22.20
N ASP A 23 -32.13 10.17 23.00
CA ASP A 23 -32.96 9.99 24.20
C ASP A 23 -34.37 9.50 23.85
N ARG A 24 -34.95 10.00 22.75
CA ARG A 24 -36.23 9.50 22.24
C ARG A 24 -36.13 8.05 21.77
N ILE A 25 -35.05 7.69 21.06
CA ILE A 25 -34.82 6.32 20.60
C ILE A 25 -34.67 5.37 21.79
N ILE A 26 -33.90 5.77 22.81
CA ILE A 26 -33.72 5.01 24.06
C ILE A 26 -35.06 4.83 24.77
N GLY A 27 -35.90 5.87 24.82
CA GLY A 27 -37.22 5.84 25.46
C GLY A 27 -38.24 4.92 24.79
N ILE A 28 -38.13 4.69 23.47
CA ILE A 28 -39.02 3.79 22.70
C ILE A 28 -38.42 2.37 22.59
N THR A 29 -37.16 2.17 22.97
CA THR A 29 -36.49 0.88 22.83
C THR A 29 -36.72 0.01 24.07
N ASP A 30 -37.64 -0.95 23.96
CA ASP A 30 -38.01 -1.85 25.06
C ASP A 30 -36.92 -2.88 25.42
N LYS A 31 -36.12 -3.28 24.43
CA LYS A 31 -35.15 -4.37 24.60
C LYS A 31 -33.85 -3.84 25.19
N GLU A 32 -33.53 -4.26 26.42
CA GLU A 32 -32.36 -3.79 27.18
C GLU A 32 -31.03 -3.90 26.41
N THR A 33 -30.81 -4.98 25.66
CA THR A 33 -29.60 -5.15 24.84
C THR A 33 -29.50 -4.12 23.70
N LYS A 34 -30.64 -3.75 23.10
CA LYS A 34 -30.70 -2.73 22.06
C LYS A 34 -30.55 -1.34 22.66
N ARG A 35 -31.15 -1.11 23.83
CA ARG A 35 -31.01 0.14 24.58
C ARG A 35 -29.55 0.44 24.92
N LYS A 36 -28.82 -0.53 25.47
CA LYS A 36 -27.36 -0.41 25.73
C LYS A 36 -26.56 -0.12 24.46
N ALA A 37 -26.90 -0.75 23.33
CA ALA A 37 -26.22 -0.47 22.07
C ALA A 37 -26.46 0.98 21.59
N VAL A 38 -27.69 1.49 21.75
CA VAL A 38 -28.02 2.88 21.42
C VAL A 38 -27.34 3.87 22.38
N GLU A 39 -27.26 3.55 23.67
CA GLU A 39 -26.54 4.37 24.66
C GLU A 39 -25.04 4.45 24.36
N GLN A 40 -24.42 3.33 23.98
CA GLN A 40 -23.02 3.29 23.54
C GLN A 40 -22.81 4.12 22.26
N ALA A 41 -23.72 4.02 21.29
CA ALA A 41 -23.66 4.84 20.09
C ALA A 41 -23.81 6.34 20.40
N LYS A 42 -24.75 6.71 21.28
CA LYS A 42 -24.94 8.07 21.78
C LYS A 42 -23.63 8.61 22.38
N ALA A 43 -23.04 7.87 23.33
CA ALA A 43 -21.81 8.26 24.01
C ALA A 43 -20.65 8.45 23.01
N TYR A 44 -20.51 7.54 22.05
CA TYR A 44 -19.46 7.62 21.04
C TYR A 44 -19.62 8.85 20.13
N ILE A 45 -20.83 9.09 19.62
CA ILE A 45 -21.09 10.19 18.69
C ILE A 45 -20.95 11.55 19.38
N LEU A 46 -21.51 11.70 20.58
CA LEU A 46 -21.40 12.95 21.35
C LEU A 46 -19.97 13.19 21.84
N GLY A 47 -19.25 12.15 22.26
CA GLY A 47 -17.85 12.26 22.66
C GLY A 47 -16.91 12.68 21.53
N ASN A 48 -17.23 12.34 20.27
CA ASN A 48 -16.45 12.68 19.09
C ASN A 48 -17.06 13.84 18.26
N TRP A 49 -18.01 14.59 18.84
CA TRP A 49 -18.84 15.55 18.11
C TRP A 49 -18.04 16.64 17.39
N SER A 50 -17.00 17.17 18.02
CA SER A 50 -16.13 18.19 17.45
C SER A 50 -15.44 17.72 16.17
N GLY A 51 -14.89 16.51 16.19
CA GLY A 51 -14.24 15.89 15.02
C GLY A 51 -15.20 15.64 13.87
N ILE A 52 -16.42 15.16 14.17
CA ILE A 52 -17.47 14.94 13.18
C ILE A 52 -17.85 16.27 12.51
N MET A 53 -18.05 17.34 13.29
CA MET A 53 -18.42 18.65 12.75
C MET A 53 -17.30 19.30 11.93
N ILE A 54 -16.04 19.07 12.27
CA ILE A 54 -14.89 19.50 11.46
C ILE A 54 -14.92 18.79 10.10
N ALA A 55 -15.10 17.47 10.09
CA ALA A 55 -15.21 16.69 8.86
C ALA A 55 -16.42 17.09 8.00
N MET A 56 -17.53 17.50 8.61
CA MET A 56 -18.69 18.01 7.85
C MET A 56 -18.46 19.40 7.25
N LYS A 57 -17.65 20.24 7.88
CA LYS A 57 -17.36 21.61 7.41
C LYS A 57 -16.33 21.64 6.28
N SER A 58 -15.43 20.65 6.20
CA SER A 58 -14.33 20.67 5.22
C SER A 58 -14.78 20.55 3.77
N GLY A 59 -16.05 20.19 3.49
CA GLY A 59 -16.63 20.23 2.13
C GLY A 59 -16.04 19.23 1.12
N ASP A 60 -14.87 18.67 1.41
CA ASP A 60 -14.21 17.63 0.64
C ASP A 60 -14.95 16.30 0.76
N SER A 61 -15.99 16.13 -0.05
CA SER A 61 -16.71 14.86 -0.21
C SER A 61 -15.83 13.74 -0.79
N ASN A 62 -14.64 14.08 -1.29
CA ASN A 62 -13.71 13.15 -1.92
C ASN A 62 -12.82 12.38 -0.93
N VAL A 63 -12.61 12.89 0.29
CA VAL A 63 -11.82 12.18 1.32
C VAL A 63 -12.77 11.42 2.24
N ARG A 64 -13.47 10.43 1.67
CA ARG A 64 -14.23 9.46 2.47
C ARG A 64 -13.32 8.26 2.75
N CYS A 65 -12.88 8.14 3.99
CA CYS A 65 -12.12 6.98 4.43
C CYS A 65 -13.03 5.75 4.47
N SER A 66 -12.92 4.84 3.51
CA SER A 66 -13.45 3.48 3.62
C SER A 66 -12.51 2.65 4.50
N ALA A 67 -12.34 3.08 5.76
CA ALA A 67 -11.44 2.43 6.71
C ALA A 67 -11.79 0.94 6.84
N GLU A 68 -13.07 0.64 6.93
CA GLU A 68 -13.57 -0.72 7.02
C GLU A 68 -13.34 -1.47 5.70
N GLY A 69 -13.76 -0.93 4.56
CA GLY A 69 -13.60 -1.59 3.26
C GLY A 69 -12.14 -1.91 2.90
N HIS A 70 -11.20 -0.99 3.14
CA HIS A 70 -9.80 -1.24 2.86
C HIS A 70 -9.17 -2.22 3.87
N VAL A 71 -9.48 -2.10 5.16
CA VAL A 71 -8.82 -2.91 6.19
C VAL A 71 -9.40 -4.31 6.30
N SER A 72 -10.73 -4.47 6.28
CA SER A 72 -11.38 -5.76 6.44
C SER A 72 -11.55 -6.52 5.13
N HIS A 73 -11.87 -5.86 4.01
CA HIS A 73 -12.05 -6.57 2.73
C HIS A 73 -10.76 -6.71 1.91
N VAL A 74 -9.94 -5.66 1.81
CA VAL A 74 -8.76 -5.69 0.94
C VAL A 74 -7.54 -6.32 1.62
N TYR A 75 -7.25 -5.93 2.87
CA TYR A 75 -6.09 -6.46 3.61
C TYR A 75 -6.37 -7.78 4.31
N ALA A 76 -7.51 -7.91 5.02
CA ALA A 76 -7.78 -9.12 5.79
C ALA A 76 -7.90 -10.35 4.89
N ASP A 77 -8.52 -10.26 3.71
CA ASP A 77 -8.58 -11.37 2.75
C ASP A 77 -7.20 -12.04 2.51
N ARG A 78 -6.12 -11.25 2.43
CA ARG A 78 -4.77 -11.82 2.26
C ARG A 78 -4.11 -12.26 3.55
N MET A 79 -4.29 -11.48 4.60
CA MET A 79 -3.55 -11.60 5.84
C MET A 79 -4.18 -12.59 6.82
N SER A 80 -5.50 -12.81 6.73
CA SER A 80 -6.25 -13.77 7.54
C SER A 80 -6.31 -15.16 6.92
N SER A 81 -6.36 -15.27 5.59
CA SER A 81 -6.55 -16.56 4.89
C SER A 81 -5.36 -17.49 4.99
N ARG A 82 -4.14 -16.94 5.17
CA ARG A 82 -2.89 -17.69 5.41
C ARG A 82 -1.96 -16.85 6.26
N PRO A 83 -1.96 -17.01 7.60
CA PRO A 83 -1.06 -16.30 8.49
C PRO A 83 0.37 -16.83 8.32
N LEU A 84 1.00 -16.45 7.22
CA LEU A 84 2.43 -16.51 7.05
C LEU A 84 3.01 -15.28 7.75
N GLY A 85 4.08 -15.42 8.51
CA GLY A 85 4.75 -14.29 9.13
C GLY A 85 5.10 -13.24 8.08
N TRP A 86 4.44 -12.09 8.13
CA TRP A 86 4.70 -10.99 7.21
C TRP A 86 5.86 -10.17 7.74
N CYS A 87 6.89 -9.95 6.93
CA CYS A 87 7.84 -8.88 7.22
C CYS A 87 7.15 -7.53 6.98
N ARG A 88 7.52 -6.50 7.75
CA ARG A 88 6.92 -5.15 7.67
C ARG A 88 6.92 -4.61 6.25
N THR A 89 8.05 -4.73 5.59
CA THR A 89 8.24 -4.32 4.20
C THR A 89 7.29 -5.08 3.27
N GLY A 90 7.27 -6.42 3.33
CA GLY A 90 6.40 -7.27 2.52
C GLY A 90 4.91 -6.95 2.67
N ALA A 91 4.48 -6.68 3.90
CA ALA A 91 3.11 -6.25 4.19
C ALA A 91 2.78 -4.90 3.52
N ASP A 92 3.69 -3.92 3.58
CA ASP A 92 3.51 -2.62 2.93
C ASP A 92 3.45 -2.76 1.39
N LYS A 93 4.38 -3.51 0.77
CA LYS A 93 4.38 -3.77 -0.69
C LYS A 93 3.03 -4.34 -1.15
N MET A 94 2.60 -5.38 -0.45
CA MET A 94 1.37 -6.08 -0.78
C MET A 94 0.14 -5.21 -0.57
N SER A 95 0.16 -4.38 0.45
CA SER A 95 -0.95 -3.46 0.76
C SER A 95 -1.15 -2.45 -0.37
N ARG A 96 -0.06 -1.80 -0.81
CA ARG A 96 -0.09 -0.81 -1.89
C ARG A 96 -0.55 -1.41 -3.22
N LEU A 97 -0.07 -2.61 -3.56
CA LEU A 97 -0.48 -3.31 -4.79
C LEU A 97 -1.97 -3.66 -4.80
N ARG A 98 -2.50 -4.10 -3.65
CA ARG A 98 -3.92 -4.42 -3.51
C ARG A 98 -4.82 -3.19 -3.61
N ILE A 99 -4.44 -2.07 -2.99
CA ILE A 99 -5.15 -0.79 -3.16
C ILE A 99 -5.15 -0.37 -4.62
N TYR A 100 -3.99 -0.41 -5.29
CA TYR A 100 -3.88 0.00 -6.69
C TYR A 100 -4.83 -0.80 -7.59
N ARG A 101 -4.90 -2.12 -7.40
CA ARG A 101 -5.85 -2.98 -8.11
C ARG A 101 -7.30 -2.62 -7.79
N GLN A 102 -7.64 -2.38 -6.52
CA GLN A 102 -9.00 -2.06 -6.09
C GLN A 102 -9.46 -0.71 -6.66
N ASN A 103 -8.54 0.23 -6.80
CA ASN A 103 -8.74 1.51 -7.48
C ASN A 103 -8.74 1.39 -9.02
N GLN A 104 -8.92 0.17 -9.55
CA GLN A 104 -8.96 -0.12 -10.99
C GLN A 104 -7.68 0.25 -11.75
N GLY A 105 -6.56 0.36 -11.04
CA GLY A 105 -5.26 0.59 -11.65
C GLY A 105 -4.86 -0.56 -12.57
N ASN A 106 -4.29 -0.23 -13.72
CA ASN A 106 -3.86 -1.22 -14.70
C ASN A 106 -2.54 -1.86 -14.24
N MET A 107 -2.63 -3.10 -13.74
CA MET A 107 -1.47 -3.83 -13.23
C MET A 107 -0.38 -4.03 -14.30
N LEU A 108 -0.76 -4.21 -15.56
CA LEU A 108 0.19 -4.35 -16.67
C LEU A 108 0.93 -3.05 -16.94
N GLU A 109 0.25 -1.92 -16.84
CA GLU A 109 0.84 -0.60 -16.97
C GLU A 109 1.80 -0.30 -15.82
N LEU A 110 1.42 -0.61 -14.58
CA LEU A 110 2.30 -0.45 -13.42
C LEU A 110 3.59 -1.28 -13.55
N VAL A 111 3.50 -2.53 -14.04
CA VAL A 111 4.69 -3.36 -14.34
C VAL A 111 5.50 -2.78 -15.49
N ARG A 112 4.85 -2.22 -16.52
CA ARG A 112 5.55 -1.56 -17.65
C ARG A 112 6.21 -0.25 -17.22
N TYR A 113 5.62 0.50 -16.31
CA TYR A 113 6.20 1.71 -15.72
C TYR A 113 7.46 1.38 -14.91
N GLN A 114 7.41 0.32 -14.11
CA GLN A 114 8.61 -0.21 -13.43
C GLN A 114 9.72 -0.63 -14.41
N LYS A 115 9.37 -1.07 -15.61
CA LYS A 115 10.33 -1.36 -16.68
C LYS A 115 10.87 -0.10 -17.39
N LYS A 116 10.19 1.06 -17.29
CA LYS A 116 10.41 2.17 -18.21
C LYS A 116 11.47 3.21 -17.83
N GLU A 117 12.17 3.05 -16.73
CA GLU A 117 13.54 3.53 -16.63
C GLU A 117 14.38 2.57 -15.79
N MET A 118 15.08 1.66 -16.47
CA MET A 118 16.40 1.25 -16.03
C MET A 118 17.29 1.17 -17.27
N LYS A 119 18.34 2.00 -17.31
CA LYS A 119 19.48 1.80 -18.22
C LYS A 119 19.91 0.34 -18.06
N GLN A 120 19.65 -0.47 -19.09
CA GLN A 120 20.17 -1.83 -19.27
C GLN A 120 20.12 -2.71 -18.01
N VAL A 121 19.09 -3.54 -17.93
CA VAL A 121 19.06 -4.69 -17.00
C VAL A 121 20.22 -5.62 -17.33
N SER A 122 21.36 -5.38 -16.69
CA SER A 122 22.29 -6.36 -16.14
C SER A 122 22.48 -7.66 -16.94
N GLY A 123 23.20 -7.60 -18.07
CA GLY A 123 24.02 -8.70 -18.59
C GLY A 123 23.37 -10.07 -18.86
N ALA A 124 22.03 -10.15 -18.95
CA ALA A 124 21.30 -11.41 -19.19
C ALA A 124 20.67 -11.50 -20.58
N GLU A 125 20.98 -10.55 -21.46
CA GLU A 125 20.79 -10.75 -22.90
C GLU A 125 21.96 -11.60 -23.39
N GLU A 126 21.70 -12.62 -24.22
CA GLU A 126 22.76 -13.25 -25.00
C GLU A 126 23.34 -12.16 -25.91
N ILE A 127 24.42 -11.53 -25.45
CA ILE A 127 25.16 -10.60 -26.27
C ILE A 127 25.88 -11.47 -27.30
N ILE A 128 25.35 -11.49 -28.52
CA ILE A 128 25.98 -12.16 -29.65
C ILE A 128 27.20 -11.32 -30.01
N TYR A 129 28.36 -11.74 -29.52
CA TYR A 129 29.64 -11.15 -29.92
C TYR A 129 30.10 -11.75 -31.23
N SER A 130 30.64 -10.92 -32.11
CA SER A 130 31.47 -11.44 -33.21
C SER A 130 32.72 -12.11 -32.64
N ALA A 131 33.30 -13.06 -33.38
CA ALA A 131 34.54 -13.74 -32.97
C ALA A 131 35.67 -12.74 -32.68
N THR A 132 35.74 -11.63 -33.43
CA THR A 132 36.69 -10.54 -33.22
C THR A 132 36.48 -9.79 -31.90
N GLU A 133 35.24 -9.60 -31.48
CA GLU A 133 34.93 -8.92 -30.21
C GLU A 133 35.24 -9.81 -29.01
N MET A 134 34.95 -11.11 -29.11
CA MET A 134 35.35 -12.09 -28.08
C MET A 134 36.84 -12.06 -27.80
N ILE A 135 37.67 -12.12 -28.84
CA ILE A 135 39.14 -12.13 -28.70
C ILE A 135 39.65 -10.82 -28.07
N ARG A 136 39.04 -9.68 -28.41
CA ARG A 136 39.39 -8.38 -27.81
C ARG A 136 39.05 -8.35 -26.33
N MET A 137 37.87 -8.84 -25.95
CA MET A 137 37.43 -8.90 -24.57
C MET A 137 38.28 -9.86 -23.73
N GLU A 138 38.62 -11.03 -24.27
CA GLU A 138 39.48 -12.00 -23.59
C GLU A 138 40.88 -11.41 -23.31
N LYS A 139 41.48 -10.74 -24.31
CA LYS A 139 42.77 -10.04 -24.13
C LYS A 139 42.69 -8.91 -23.11
N ALA A 140 41.60 -8.15 -23.09
CA ALA A 140 41.39 -7.09 -22.10
C ALA A 140 41.22 -7.66 -20.68
N ASN A 141 40.47 -8.75 -20.54
CA ASN A 141 40.29 -9.43 -19.26
C ASN A 141 41.60 -10.02 -18.73
N LYS A 142 42.42 -10.67 -19.59
CA LYS A 142 43.75 -11.16 -19.22
C LYS A 142 44.67 -10.05 -18.72
N ARG A 143 44.63 -8.86 -19.35
CA ARG A 143 45.38 -7.68 -18.87
C ARG A 143 44.89 -7.19 -17.51
N LYS A 144 43.59 -7.26 -17.24
CA LYS A 144 42.99 -6.74 -16.02
C LYS A 144 43.11 -7.69 -14.83
N LEU A 145 42.95 -8.99 -15.07
CA LEU A 145 42.79 -10.02 -14.03
C LEU A 145 44.03 -10.92 -13.89
N GLY A 146 44.97 -10.89 -14.84
CA GLY A 146 46.19 -11.69 -14.80
C GLY A 146 45.89 -13.19 -14.67
N VAL A 147 46.50 -13.85 -13.67
CA VAL A 147 46.32 -15.28 -13.38
C VAL A 147 44.86 -15.65 -13.06
N LEU A 148 44.07 -14.70 -12.55
CA LEU A 148 42.66 -14.91 -12.22
C LEU A 148 41.76 -15.02 -13.45
N ALA A 149 42.24 -14.62 -14.64
CA ALA A 149 41.46 -14.62 -15.88
C ALA A 149 41.13 -16.04 -16.38
N ASP A 150 41.96 -17.03 -16.04
CA ASP A 150 41.83 -18.40 -16.52
C ASP A 150 41.05 -19.31 -15.53
N LEU A 151 40.54 -18.76 -14.42
CA LEU A 151 39.72 -19.53 -13.48
C LEU A 151 38.34 -19.85 -14.06
N PRO A 152 37.82 -21.07 -13.85
CA PRO A 152 36.48 -21.43 -14.29
C PRO A 152 35.43 -20.62 -13.50
N VAL A 153 34.74 -19.72 -14.20
CA VAL A 153 33.59 -19.00 -13.66
C VAL A 153 32.35 -19.84 -13.96
N TYR A 154 31.73 -20.36 -12.90
CA TYR A 154 30.47 -21.08 -13.02
C TYR A 154 29.31 -20.10 -13.10
N ASP A 155 28.53 -20.21 -14.17
CA ASP A 155 27.32 -19.44 -14.36
C ASP A 155 26.09 -20.33 -14.11
N ILE A 156 24.98 -19.73 -13.71
CA ILE A 156 23.74 -20.45 -13.45
C ILE A 156 23.20 -20.97 -14.80
N PRO A 157 23.14 -22.29 -15.04
CA PRO A 157 22.94 -22.82 -16.39
C PRO A 157 21.55 -22.53 -16.97
N TYR A 158 20.57 -22.20 -16.13
CA TYR A 158 19.18 -22.02 -16.55
C TYR A 158 18.82 -20.53 -16.64
N PRO A 159 18.49 -20.01 -17.84
CA PRO A 159 18.10 -18.62 -18.04
C PRO A 159 16.89 -18.22 -17.19
N GLN A 160 15.97 -19.16 -16.96
CA GLN A 160 14.80 -18.96 -16.11
C GLN A 160 15.20 -18.69 -14.65
N ILE A 161 16.21 -19.42 -14.14
CA ILE A 161 16.71 -19.25 -12.77
C ILE A 161 17.48 -17.94 -12.63
N LYS A 162 18.28 -17.55 -13.64
CA LYS A 162 18.91 -16.22 -13.69
C LYS A 162 17.88 -15.10 -13.63
N LYS A 163 16.80 -15.21 -14.42
CA LYS A 163 15.68 -14.25 -14.41
C LYS A 163 15.02 -14.20 -13.04
N ILE A 164 14.74 -15.34 -12.41
CA ILE A 164 14.15 -15.40 -11.06
C ILE A 164 15.09 -14.79 -10.02
N ALA A 165 16.38 -15.08 -10.05
CA ALA A 165 17.37 -14.54 -9.13
C ALA A 165 17.53 -13.02 -9.28
N ALA A 166 17.63 -12.54 -10.53
CA ALA A 166 17.69 -11.11 -10.83
C ALA A 166 16.42 -10.39 -10.38
N LEU A 167 15.23 -10.94 -10.69
CA LEU A 167 13.96 -10.37 -10.24
C LEU A 167 13.85 -10.34 -8.70
N LYS A 168 14.23 -11.42 -8.01
CA LYS A 168 14.20 -11.48 -6.53
C LYS A 168 15.16 -10.45 -5.90
N ASN A 169 16.33 -10.22 -6.49
CA ASN A 169 17.31 -9.26 -6.00
C ASN A 169 16.97 -7.80 -6.34
N HIS A 170 16.10 -7.56 -7.33
CA HIS A 170 15.76 -6.22 -7.83
C HIS A 170 14.38 -5.70 -7.40
N ILE A 171 13.69 -6.35 -6.45
CA ILE A 171 12.47 -5.79 -5.83
C ILE A 171 12.87 -4.73 -4.79
N TRP A 172 13.33 -3.57 -5.26
CA TRP A 172 13.65 -2.40 -4.42
C TRP A 172 12.41 -1.50 -4.24
N GLY A 173 12.26 -0.93 -3.05
CA GLY A 173 11.39 0.23 -2.84
C GLY A 173 9.89 -0.02 -2.69
N LEU A 174 9.48 -1.26 -2.42
CA LEU A 174 8.30 -1.45 -1.57
C LEU A 174 8.75 -1.97 -0.19
#